data_AF-A0A949WG05-F1
#
_entry.id   AF-A0A949WG05-F1
#
_cell.length_a   1.000
_cell.length_b   1.000
_cell.length_c   1.000
_cell.angle_alpha   90.00
_cell.angle_beta   90.00
_cell.angle_gamma   90.00
#
_symmetry.space_group_name_H-M   'P 1'
#
loop_
_entity.id
_entity.type
_entity.pdbx_description
1 polymer ?
#
loop_
_entity_poly.entity_id
_entity_poly.type
_entity_poly.pdbx_seq_one_letter_code
_entity_poly.pdbx_strand_id
1 'polypeptide(L)'
;MYLWKKAFSLLTATVLLGCSTTTIAPAEQVEQKIQQPEQKISSIKKDVVKKQRIVSYQCEKNQILRVQFLNSKKNSPIALTFNRASYTLSPSVVTQGKKYSNIRWIWTEDFNGVGTLRDNRNNLLAEKCVKRS
;
A
#
# COMPACT_ATOMS: atom_id res chain seq x y z
N MET A 1 -15.82 -45.23 -46.33
CA MET A 1 -14.81 -45.72 -45.37
C MET A 1 -15.33 -45.46 -43.96
N TYR A 2 -15.18 -46.43 -43.06
CA TYR A 2 -16.03 -46.70 -41.91
C TYR A 2 -16.05 -45.66 -40.78
N LEU A 3 -17.24 -45.53 -40.17
CA LEU A 3 -17.53 -44.97 -38.84
C LEU A 3 -17.00 -45.89 -37.72
N TRP A 4 -16.37 -45.33 -36.68
CA TRP A 4 -16.27 -45.89 -35.32
C TRP A 4 -16.21 -44.71 -34.33
N LYS A 5 -17.28 -44.34 -33.61
CA LYS A 5 -17.85 -44.87 -32.35
C LYS A 5 -16.87 -45.08 -31.17
N LYS A 6 -16.90 -44.09 -30.26
CA LYS A 6 -17.01 -44.11 -28.78
C LYS A 6 -16.16 -45.07 -27.92
N ALA A 7 -15.53 -44.53 -26.87
CA ALA A 7 -15.62 -44.98 -25.45
C ALA A 7 -14.77 -44.06 -24.55
N PHE A 8 -15.35 -43.37 -23.55
CA PHE A 8 -15.49 -43.80 -22.13
C PHE A 8 -14.15 -43.70 -21.35
N SER A 9 -13.95 -42.62 -20.60
CA SER A 9 -14.12 -42.54 -19.13
C SER A 9 -12.88 -42.98 -18.35
N LEU A 10 -12.27 -42.08 -17.58
CA LEU A 10 -12.20 -42.25 -16.12
C LEU A 10 -11.60 -41.03 -15.41
N LEU A 11 -12.31 -40.71 -14.33
CA LEU A 11 -12.14 -39.71 -13.32
C LEU A 11 -10.98 -40.10 -12.38
N THR A 12 -10.06 -39.19 -12.07
CA THR A 12 -9.25 -39.29 -10.84
C THR A 12 -9.08 -37.90 -10.23
N ALA A 13 -9.94 -37.60 -9.27
CA ALA A 13 -9.73 -36.57 -8.28
C ALA A 13 -8.88 -37.15 -7.14
N THR A 14 -7.75 -36.52 -6.84
CA THR A 14 -7.03 -36.74 -5.59
C THR A 14 -6.86 -35.39 -4.90
N VAL A 15 -7.66 -35.21 -3.86
CA VAL A 15 -7.53 -34.17 -2.85
C VAL A 15 -6.70 -34.75 -1.71
N LEU A 16 -5.60 -34.10 -1.35
CA LEU A 16 -4.99 -34.28 -0.03
C LEU A 16 -4.81 -32.90 0.60
N LEU A 17 -5.78 -32.58 1.47
CA LEU A 17 -5.73 -31.49 2.43
C LEU A 17 -4.87 -31.93 3.61
N GLY A 18 -3.63 -31.44 3.68
CA GLY A 18 -2.79 -31.56 4.86
C GLY A 18 -2.93 -30.31 5.73
N CYS A 19 -3.81 -30.35 6.73
CA CYS A 19 -3.95 -29.32 7.75
C CYS A 19 -3.15 -29.78 8.98
N SER A 20 -1.99 -29.19 9.24
CA SER A 20 -1.25 -29.42 10.49
C SER A 20 -1.51 -28.27 11.44
N THR A 21 -2.52 -28.43 12.30
CA THR A 21 -2.66 -27.62 13.52
C THR A 21 -1.76 -28.23 14.59
N THR A 22 -0.62 -27.60 14.87
CA THR A 22 0.21 -27.95 16.03
C THR A 22 -0.48 -27.43 17.29
N THR A 23 -1.09 -28.35 18.03
CA THR A 23 -1.59 -28.19 19.39
C THR A 23 -0.42 -28.07 20.38
N ILE A 24 -0.57 -27.14 21.33
CA ILE A 24 0.34 -26.79 22.42
C ILE A 24 0.12 -27.73 23.62
N ALA A 25 1.20 -28.09 24.35
CA ALA A 25 1.33 -28.15 25.83
C ALA A 25 2.47 -29.12 26.28
N PRO A 26 2.92 -29.11 27.55
CA PRO A 26 3.18 -28.03 28.50
C PRO A 26 4.65 -28.07 29.04
N ALA A 27 4.94 -27.16 29.97
CA ALA A 27 6.26 -26.78 30.50
C ALA A 27 7.08 -27.86 31.22
N GLU A 28 8.41 -27.71 31.19
CA GLU A 28 9.27 -27.96 32.36
C GLU A 28 10.58 -27.15 32.28
N GLN A 29 11.04 -26.75 33.45
CA GLN A 29 11.94 -25.64 33.73
C GLN A 29 13.40 -26.09 33.74
N VAL A 30 14.30 -25.33 33.13
CA VAL A 30 15.70 -25.28 33.60
C VAL A 30 16.15 -23.82 33.62
N GLU A 31 16.25 -23.35 34.85
CA GLU A 31 16.80 -22.09 35.30
C GLU A 31 18.28 -21.98 34.91
N GLN A 32 18.64 -20.98 34.10
CA GLN A 32 20.02 -20.53 34.00
C GLN A 32 20.08 -19.00 34.03
N LYS A 33 20.21 -18.53 35.27
CA LYS A 33 20.63 -17.21 35.70
C LYS A 33 21.83 -16.72 34.89
N ILE A 34 21.61 -15.78 33.98
CA ILE A 34 22.65 -14.85 33.52
C ILE A 34 22.09 -13.44 33.68
N GLN A 35 22.69 -12.70 34.61
CA GLN A 35 22.40 -11.30 34.87
C GLN A 35 22.66 -10.47 33.60
N GLN A 36 21.61 -9.85 33.07
CA GLN A 36 21.72 -8.85 32.00
C GLN A 36 21.04 -7.56 32.50
N PRO A 37 21.72 -6.39 32.38
CA PRO A 37 21.36 -5.19 33.13
C PRO A 37 19.96 -4.68 32.78
N GLU A 38 19.26 -4.29 33.83
CA GLU A 38 17.95 -3.66 33.87
C GLU A 38 17.90 -2.44 32.95
N GLN A 39 17.54 -2.66 31.68
CA GLN A 39 17.15 -1.58 30.80
C GLN A 39 15.73 -1.17 31.16
N LYS A 40 15.66 -0.11 31.96
CA LYS A 40 14.52 0.80 32.15
C LYS A 40 13.47 0.60 31.06
N ILE A 41 12.31 0.11 31.46
CA ILE A 41 11.07 0.19 30.70
C ILE A 41 10.84 1.68 30.45
N SER A 42 11.31 2.18 29.30
CA SER A 42 10.96 3.49 28.80
C SER A 42 9.45 3.53 28.72
N SER A 43 8.86 4.45 29.48
CA SER A 43 7.44 4.73 29.48
C SER A 43 6.91 4.68 28.04
N ILE A 44 5.98 3.75 27.80
CA ILE A 44 5.22 3.72 26.55
C ILE A 44 4.42 5.01 26.52
N LYS A 45 5.01 6.05 25.92
CA LYS A 45 4.28 7.25 25.53
C LYS A 45 3.15 6.74 24.65
N LYS A 46 1.91 6.88 25.13
CA LYS A 46 0.71 6.63 24.33
C LYS A 46 0.83 7.49 23.09
N ASP A 47 1.24 6.89 21.98
CA ASP A 47 1.39 7.58 20.72
C ASP A 47 -0.01 7.96 20.27
N VAL A 48 -0.34 9.24 20.38
CA VAL A 48 -1.61 9.78 19.92
C VAL A 48 -1.60 9.63 18.41
N VAL A 49 -2.24 8.57 17.90
CA VAL A 49 -2.38 8.29 16.47
C VAL A 49 -3.13 9.47 15.85
N LYS A 50 -2.36 10.41 15.28
CA LYS A 50 -2.93 11.56 14.58
C LYS A 50 -3.71 11.04 13.37
N LYS A 51 -5.00 11.36 13.31
CA LYS A 51 -5.86 11.03 12.16
C LYS A 51 -5.21 11.57 10.88
N GLN A 52 -4.78 10.67 10.00
CA GLN A 52 -4.15 11.03 8.75
C GLN A 52 -5.22 11.47 7.75
N ARG A 53 -5.00 12.63 7.11
CA ARG A 53 -5.93 13.16 6.10
C ARG A 53 -5.74 12.40 4.80
N ILE A 54 -6.80 11.78 4.30
CA ILE A 54 -6.83 11.07 3.02
C ILE A 54 -7.78 11.80 2.07
N VAL A 55 -7.34 12.03 0.84
CA VAL A 55 -8.10 12.65 -0.24
C VAL A 55 -8.12 11.69 -1.43
N SER A 56 -9.29 11.42 -1.97
CA SER A 56 -9.43 10.64 -3.20
C SER A 56 -9.63 11.58 -4.39
N TYR A 57 -9.05 11.22 -5.52
CA TYR A 57 -9.21 11.91 -6.80
C TYR A 57 -9.86 10.96 -7.80
N GLN A 58 -10.81 11.50 -8.56
CA GLN A 58 -11.37 10.88 -9.74
C GLN A 58 -10.61 11.42 -10.95
N CYS A 59 -9.93 10.54 -11.67
CA CYS A 59 -9.21 10.89 -12.88
C CYS A 59 -9.98 10.44 -14.13
N GLU A 60 -9.48 10.79 -15.30
CA GLU A 60 -9.96 10.25 -16.56
C GLU A 60 -9.94 8.71 -16.59
N LYS A 61 -10.71 8.12 -17.52
CA LYS A 61 -10.84 6.66 -17.67
C LYS A 61 -11.32 5.96 -16.40
N ASN A 62 -12.10 6.67 -15.57
CA ASN A 62 -12.64 6.20 -14.29
C ASN A 62 -11.58 5.72 -13.28
N GLN A 63 -10.33 6.17 -13.41
CA GLN A 63 -9.27 5.79 -12.49
C GLN A 63 -9.39 6.53 -11.16
N ILE A 64 -9.01 5.85 -10.07
CA ILE A 64 -9.00 6.42 -8.72
C ILE A 64 -7.57 6.54 -8.21
N LEU A 65 -7.24 7.71 -7.70
CA LEU A 65 -5.96 8.02 -7.08
C LEU A 65 -6.21 8.48 -5.64
N ARG A 66 -5.43 7.97 -4.68
CA ARG A 66 -5.56 8.35 -3.26
C ARG A 66 -4.30 9.04 -2.78
N VAL A 67 -4.46 10.17 -2.11
CA VAL A 67 -3.39 10.95 -1.50
C VAL A 67 -3.60 11.00 0.00
N GLN A 68 -2.63 10.50 0.76
CA GLN A 68 -2.62 10.53 2.21
C GLN A 68 -1.52 11.47 2.69
N PHE A 69 -1.89 12.49 3.46
CA PHE A 69 -0.94 13.42 4.08
C PHE A 69 -0.37 12.79 5.35
N LEU A 70 0.96 12.61 5.40
CA LEU A 70 1.61 11.87 6.48
C LEU A 70 1.67 12.64 7.79
N ASN A 71 1.62 13.97 7.72
CA ASN A 71 1.50 14.88 8.86
C ASN A 71 0.68 16.12 8.48
N SER A 72 0.36 16.94 9.48
CA SER A 72 -0.46 18.15 9.34
C SER A 72 0.32 19.42 8.94
N LYS A 73 1.64 19.34 8.75
CA LYS A 73 2.45 20.52 8.42
C LYS A 73 2.22 20.95 6.97
N LYS A 74 2.41 22.25 6.71
CA LYS A 74 2.59 22.75 5.35
C LYS A 74 3.80 22.03 4.74
N ASN A 75 3.68 21.58 3.49
CA ASN A 75 4.70 20.78 2.80
C ASN A 75 4.98 19.43 3.52
N SER A 76 3.92 18.80 4.03
CA SER A 76 3.96 17.40 4.46
C SER A 76 4.20 16.48 3.26
N PRO A 77 5.10 15.49 3.35
CA PRO A 77 5.16 14.40 2.37
C PRO A 77 3.81 13.69 2.29
N ILE A 78 3.53 13.12 1.12
CA ILE A 78 2.29 12.40 0.85
C ILE A 78 2.60 10.94 0.55
N ALA A 79 1.76 10.02 0.99
CA ALA A 79 1.67 8.68 0.39
C ALA A 79 0.62 8.73 -0.73
N LEU A 80 1.06 8.49 -1.96
CA LEU A 80 0.20 8.46 -3.12
C LEU A 80 -0.01 7.00 -3.54
N THR A 81 -1.27 6.59 -3.65
CA THR A 81 -1.66 5.24 -4.06
C THR A 81 -2.41 5.29 -5.38
N PHE A 82 -1.91 4.54 -6.37
CA PHE A 82 -2.48 4.43 -7.71
C PHE A 82 -2.21 3.02 -8.27
N ASN A 83 -3.21 2.40 -8.90
CA ASN A 83 -3.11 1.04 -9.47
C ASN A 83 -2.47 0.00 -8.53
N ARG A 84 -2.87 -0.01 -7.26
CA ARG A 84 -2.36 -0.90 -6.18
C ARG A 84 -0.91 -0.67 -5.76
N ALA A 85 -0.19 0.28 -6.37
CA ALA A 85 1.11 0.71 -5.90
C ALA A 85 0.97 1.95 -5.01
N SER A 86 1.78 2.05 -3.95
CA SER A 86 1.81 3.20 -3.07
C SER A 86 3.24 3.66 -2.85
N TYR A 87 3.48 4.96 -3.01
CA TYR A 87 4.79 5.56 -2.80
C TYR A 87 4.71 6.86 -2.04
N THR A 88 5.67 7.08 -1.15
CA THR A 88 5.86 8.37 -0.48
C THR A 88 6.54 9.35 -1.43
N LEU A 89 5.92 10.51 -1.61
CA LEU A 89 6.41 11.61 -2.45
C LEU A 89 6.71 12.81 -1.55
N SER A 90 7.87 13.43 -1.79
CA SER A 90 8.29 14.64 -1.10
C SER A 90 7.80 15.87 -1.84
N PRO A 91 7.35 16.93 -1.13
CA PRO A 91 6.97 18.18 -1.78
C PRO A 91 8.18 18.82 -2.47
N SER A 92 7.94 19.46 -3.59
CA SER A 92 8.92 20.28 -4.31
C SER A 92 8.47 21.74 -4.30
N VAL A 93 9.42 22.66 -4.20
CA VAL A 93 9.14 24.09 -4.33
C VAL A 93 8.82 24.39 -5.80
N VAL A 94 7.64 24.94 -6.04
CA VAL A 94 7.17 25.39 -7.34
C VAL A 94 6.55 26.77 -7.19
N THR A 95 6.63 27.58 -8.25
CA THR A 95 6.04 28.92 -8.29
C THR A 95 4.50 28.86 -8.25
N GLN A 96 3.93 27.78 -8.80
CA GLN A 96 2.51 27.64 -9.02
C GLN A 96 2.02 26.24 -8.67
N GLY A 97 0.82 26.17 -8.09
CA GLY A 97 0.19 24.90 -7.72
C GLY A 97 0.98 24.12 -6.66
N LYS A 98 0.98 22.80 -6.79
CA LYS A 98 1.75 21.88 -5.92
C LYS A 98 2.47 20.85 -6.75
N LYS A 99 3.64 20.44 -6.27
CA LYS A 99 4.39 19.33 -6.85
C LYS A 99 4.93 18.43 -5.74
N TYR A 100 4.83 17.13 -5.97
CA TYR A 100 5.40 16.11 -5.11
C TYR A 100 6.10 15.07 -5.99
N SER A 101 7.26 14.57 -5.57
CA SER A 101 7.99 13.58 -6.35
C SER A 101 8.88 12.67 -5.52
N ASN A 102 9.24 11.55 -6.12
CA ASN A 102 10.37 10.71 -5.73
C ASN A 102 11.01 10.10 -6.99
N ILE A 103 11.84 9.07 -6.82
CA ILE A 103 12.51 8.39 -7.94
C ILE A 103 11.57 7.62 -8.90
N ARG A 104 10.29 7.42 -8.53
CA ARG A 104 9.31 6.64 -9.31
C ARG A 104 8.25 7.52 -9.94
N TRP A 105 7.65 8.43 -9.18
CA TRP A 105 6.49 9.21 -9.59
C TRP A 105 6.66 10.71 -9.35
N ILE A 106 5.91 11.47 -10.15
CA ILE A 106 5.75 12.91 -10.07
C ILE A 106 4.26 13.21 -10.05
N TRP A 107 3.78 13.83 -8.98
CA TRP A 107 2.41 14.33 -8.84
C TRP A 107 2.42 15.85 -8.89
N THR A 108 1.54 16.44 -9.71
CA THR A 108 1.35 17.89 -9.78
C THR A 108 -0.12 18.23 -9.65
N GLU A 109 -0.44 19.30 -8.92
CA GLU A 109 -1.77 19.93 -8.89
C GLU A 109 -1.63 21.36 -9.40
N ASP A 110 -2.51 21.78 -10.31
CA ASP A 110 -2.60 23.19 -10.74
C ASP A 110 -3.36 24.04 -9.70
N PHE A 111 -3.52 25.34 -9.98
CA PHE A 111 -4.28 26.25 -9.10
C PHE A 111 -5.79 25.94 -9.05
N ASN A 112 -6.33 25.27 -10.06
CA ASN A 112 -7.71 24.82 -10.10
C ASN A 112 -7.91 23.52 -9.29
N GLY A 113 -6.82 22.94 -8.78
CA GLY A 113 -6.83 21.68 -8.04
C GLY A 113 -6.92 20.45 -8.93
N VAL A 114 -6.66 20.59 -10.23
CA VAL A 114 -6.58 19.49 -11.19
C VAL A 114 -5.20 18.85 -11.11
N GLY A 115 -5.19 17.55 -10.85
CA GLY A 115 -4.00 16.75 -10.64
C GLY A 115 -3.55 15.97 -11.88
N THR A 116 -2.25 15.72 -11.97
CA THR A 116 -1.63 14.84 -12.98
C THR A 116 -0.55 13.99 -12.33
N LEU A 117 -0.58 12.68 -12.62
CA LEU A 117 0.43 11.71 -12.18
C LEU A 117 1.27 11.24 -13.36
N ARG A 118 2.60 11.34 -13.23
CA ARG A 118 3.58 10.84 -14.19
C ARG A 118 4.58 9.91 -13.51
N ASP A 119 5.23 9.07 -14.29
CA ASP A 119 6.44 8.38 -13.84
C ASP A 119 7.69 9.28 -13.96
N ASN A 120 8.83 8.76 -13.53
CA ASN A 120 10.13 9.44 -13.60
C ASN A 120 10.67 9.65 -15.02
N ARG A 121 10.07 9.00 -16.03
CA ARG A 121 10.36 9.18 -17.46
C ARG A 121 9.36 10.14 -18.12
N ASN A 122 8.52 10.82 -17.34
CA ASN A 122 7.44 11.70 -17.76
C ASN A 122 6.30 11.01 -18.53
N ASN A 123 6.18 9.69 -18.49
CA ASN A 123 5.01 9.01 -19.05
C ASN A 123 3.78 9.31 -18.20
N LEU A 124 2.65 9.56 -18.87
CA LEU A 124 1.39 9.90 -18.22
C LEU A 124 0.73 8.65 -17.63
N LEU A 125 0.51 8.65 -16.32
CA LEU A 125 -0.11 7.54 -15.60
C LEU A 125 -1.59 7.82 -15.31
N ALA A 126 -1.90 9.05 -14.89
CA ALA A 126 -3.26 9.54 -14.67
C ALA A 126 -3.33 11.04 -14.93
N GLU A 127 -4.43 11.52 -15.51
CA GLU A 127 -4.62 12.91 -15.88
C GLU A 127 -6.02 13.42 -15.52
N LYS A 128 -6.15 14.76 -15.53
CA LYS A 128 -7.36 15.51 -15.17
C LYS A 128 -8.01 14.99 -13.89
N CYS A 129 -7.19 14.71 -12.89
CA CYS A 129 -7.62 14.18 -11.61
C CYS A 129 -8.25 15.28 -10.76
N VAL A 130 -9.53 15.17 -10.44
CA VAL A 130 -10.24 16.13 -9.58
C VAL A 130 -10.57 15.49 -8.24
N LYS A 131 -10.56 16.29 -7.16
CA LYS A 131 -10.92 15.77 -5.84
C LYS A 131 -12.35 15.24 -5.87
N ARG A 132 -12.52 14.04 -5.32
CA ARG A 132 -13.83 13.47 -5.05
C ARG A 132 -14.34 14.05 -3.74
N SER A 133 -15.37 14.89 -3.83
CA SER A 133 -16.16 15.39 -2.71
C SER A 133 -16.95 14.28 -2.03
#